data_AF-A0A2V3ZY13-F1
#
_entry.id   AF-A0A2V3ZY13-F1
#
_cell.length_a   1.000
_cell.length_b   1.000
_cell.length_c   1.000
_cell.angle_alpha   90.00
_cell.angle_beta   90.00
_cell.angle_gamma   90.00
#
_symmetry.space_group_name_H-M   'P 1'
#
loop_
_entity.id
_entity.type
_entity.pdbx_description
1 polymer ?
#
loop_
_entity_poly.entity_id
_entity_poly.type
_entity_poly.pdbx_seq_one_letter_code
_entity_poly.pdbx_strand_id
1 'polypeptide(L)'
;MNEVVGWIGSLLFAICALPQVIHTFKTRKTDDVSEIFLWLWFWGEVFTFTYILVDDITSKNYHIPLYFNYLFNLLLLFYLIYAKYTYNSKPTGLALLFQKIRK
;
A
#
# COMPACT_ATOMS: atom_id res chain seq x y z
N MET A 1 -23.53 -10.43 13.00
CA MET A 1 -23.51 -9.16 12.24
C MET A 1 -22.07 -8.62 12.08
N ASN A 2 -21.25 -8.64 13.13
CA ASN A 2 -19.86 -8.16 13.10
C ASN A 2 -18.91 -8.93 12.16
N GLU A 3 -19.07 -10.26 12.05
CA GLU A 3 -18.16 -11.07 11.21
C GLU A 3 -18.31 -10.77 9.71
N VAL A 4 -19.55 -10.61 9.22
CA VAL A 4 -19.80 -10.31 7.79
C VAL A 4 -19.16 -8.99 7.37
N VAL A 5 -19.22 -7.97 8.24
CA VAL A 5 -18.59 -6.67 7.98
C VAL A 5 -17.07 -6.80 7.96
N GLY A 6 -16.49 -7.59 8.88
CA GLY A 6 -15.05 -7.87 8.89
C GLY A 6 -14.57 -8.60 7.62
N TRP A 7 -15.32 -9.62 7.17
CA TRP A 7 -15.02 -10.36 5.94
C TRP A 7 -15.14 -9.48 4.69
N ILE A 8 -16.19 -8.66 4.59
CA ILE A 8 -16.37 -7.72 3.47
C ILE A 8 -15.27 -6.66 3.48
N GLY A 9 -14.96 -6.08 4.64
CA GLY A 9 -13.88 -5.09 4.77
C GLY A 9 -12.54 -5.67 4.32
N SER A 10 -12.22 -6.87 4.77
CA SER A 10 -10.99 -7.57 4.37
C SER A 10 -10.95 -7.83 2.86
N LEU A 11 -12.05 -8.28 2.25
CA LEU A 11 -12.12 -8.51 0.81
C LEU A 11 -11.95 -7.22 0.00
N LEU A 12 -12.60 -6.14 0.43
CA LEU A 12 -12.49 -4.84 -0.22
C LEU A 12 -11.06 -4.30 -0.13
N PHE A 13 -10.41 -4.42 1.04
CA PHE A 13 -9.00 -4.07 1.17
C PHE A 13 -8.11 -4.91 0.25
N ALA A 14 -8.37 -6.22 0.10
CA ALA A 14 -7.59 -7.09 -0.81
C ALA A 14 -7.55 -6.56 -2.25
N ILE A 15 -8.69 -6.05 -2.70
CA ILE A 15 -8.91 -5.72 -4.10
C ILE A 15 -8.66 -4.23 -4.37
N CYS A 16 -8.63 -3.37 -3.34
CA CYS A 16 -8.58 -1.91 -3.55
C CYS A 16 -7.32 -1.42 -4.28
N ALA A 17 -6.17 -2.08 -4.09
CA ALA A 17 -4.94 -1.73 -4.79
C ALA A 17 -4.91 -2.16 -6.25
N LEU A 18 -5.63 -3.24 -6.61
CA LEU A 18 -5.66 -3.77 -7.98
C LEU A 18 -6.10 -2.76 -9.04
N PRO A 19 -7.25 -2.06 -8.94
CA PRO A 19 -7.67 -1.12 -9.96
C PRO A 19 -6.64 0.01 -10.13
N GLN A 20 -6.02 0.45 -9.05
CA GLN A 20 -4.99 1.49 -9.08
C GLN A 20 -3.73 1.01 -9.81
N VAL A 21 -3.25 -0.20 -9.49
CA VAL A 21 -2.09 -0.82 -10.16
C VAL A 21 -2.37 -1.02 -11.65
N ILE A 22 -3.53 -1.56 -12.00
CA ILE A 22 -3.93 -1.79 -13.39
C ILE A 22 -4.00 -0.46 -14.16
N HIS A 23 -4.57 0.57 -13.55
CA HIS A 23 -4.65 1.89 -14.15
C HIS A 23 -3.25 2.46 -14.40
N THR A 24 -2.38 2.47 -13.38
CA THR A 24 -0.99 2.95 -13.51
C THR A 24 -0.17 2.15 -14.51
N PHE A 25 -0.35 0.82 -14.57
CA PHE A 25 0.33 -0.03 -15.56
C PHE A 25 -0.11 0.29 -17.00
N LYS A 26 -1.40 0.57 -17.22
CA LYS A 26 -1.94 0.92 -18.55
C LYS A 26 -1.57 2.34 -18.98
N THR A 27 -1.68 3.32 -18.10
CA THR A 27 -1.44 4.72 -18.45
C THR A 27 0.03 5.08 -18.45
N ARG A 28 0.87 4.33 -17.71
CA ARG A 28 2.27 4.67 -17.41
C ARG A 28 2.43 6.11 -16.92
N LYS A 29 1.40 6.61 -16.23
CA LYS A 29 1.39 7.93 -15.63
C LYS A 29 1.02 7.78 -14.17
N THR A 30 1.70 8.56 -13.34
CA THR A 30 1.50 8.59 -11.90
C THR A 30 1.23 10.00 -11.39
N ASP A 31 0.93 10.93 -12.29
CA ASP A 31 0.68 12.34 -11.97
C ASP A 31 -0.53 12.51 -11.03
N ASP A 32 -1.54 11.66 -11.20
CA ASP A 32 -2.78 11.70 -10.43
C ASP A 32 -2.65 11.10 -9.01
N VAL A 33 -1.55 10.38 -8.74
CA VAL A 33 -1.33 9.69 -7.46
C VAL A 33 -0.36 10.48 -6.61
N SER A 34 -0.82 10.96 -5.45
CA SER A 34 0.05 11.67 -4.50
C SER A 34 1.13 10.74 -3.94
N GLU A 35 2.38 11.21 -3.95
CA GLU A 35 3.51 10.47 -3.36
C GLU A 35 3.33 10.28 -1.85
N ILE A 36 2.91 11.35 -1.14
CA ILE A 36 2.70 11.31 0.31
C ILE A 36 1.61 10.29 0.65
N PHE A 37 0.56 10.21 -0.17
CA PHE A 37 -0.49 9.21 0.00
C PHE A 37 0.07 7.79 -0.09
N LEU A 38 0.93 7.48 -1.08
CA LEU A 38 1.53 6.15 -1.21
C LEU A 38 2.41 5.79 -0.01
N TRP A 39 3.21 6.74 0.51
CA TRP A 39 4.03 6.50 1.68
C TRP A 39 3.23 6.34 2.96
N LEU A 40 2.19 7.15 3.17
CA LEU A 40 1.28 7.01 4.31
C LEU A 40 0.55 5.66 4.26
N TRP A 41 0.08 5.26 3.08
CA TRP A 41 -0.52 3.95 2.88
C TRP A 41 0.49 2.83 3.17
N PHE A 42 1.73 2.96 2.71
CA PHE A 42 2.76 1.93 2.92
C PHE A 42 3.05 1.73 4.39
N TRP A 43 3.28 2.81 5.13
CA TRP A 43 3.52 2.71 6.57
C TRP A 43 2.26 2.22 7.31
N GLY A 44 1.07 2.64 6.89
CA GLY A 44 -0.19 2.15 7.43
C GLY A 44 -0.35 0.63 7.29
N GLU A 45 -0.10 0.08 6.11
CA GLU A 45 -0.12 -1.36 5.84
C GLU A 45 0.93 -2.10 6.68
N VAL A 46 2.17 -1.60 6.74
CA VAL A 46 3.25 -2.21 7.51
C VAL A 46 2.91 -2.27 9.01
N PHE A 47 2.43 -1.17 9.59
CA PHE A 47 2.07 -1.13 11.00
C PHE A 47 0.85 -2.00 11.31
N THR A 48 -0.16 -1.99 10.45
CA THR A 48 -1.36 -2.81 10.63
C THR A 48 -1.03 -4.30 10.51
N PHE A 49 -0.25 -4.68 9.51
CA PHE A 49 0.20 -6.06 9.35
C PHE A 49 1.03 -6.53 10.55
N THR A 50 1.94 -5.70 11.05
CA THR A 50 2.74 -6.00 12.25
C THR A 50 1.85 -6.15 13.50
N TYR A 51 0.89 -5.25 13.67
CA TYR A 51 -0.07 -5.31 14.79
C TYR A 51 -0.87 -6.63 14.77
N ILE A 52 -1.43 -7.01 13.62
CA ILE A 52 -2.20 -8.24 13.47
C ILE A 52 -1.32 -9.47 13.74
N LEU A 53 -0.08 -9.48 13.23
CA LEU A 53 0.86 -10.57 13.50
C LEU A 53 1.16 -10.74 14.99
N VAL A 54 1.40 -9.64 15.72
CA VAL A 54 1.67 -9.68 17.16
C VAL A 54 0.44 -10.15 17.95
N ASP A 55 -0.74 -9.68 17.58
CA ASP A 55 -2.00 -10.04 18.24
C ASP A 55 -2.35 -11.52 18.02
N ASP A 56 -2.21 -12.03 16.79
CA ASP A 56 -2.48 -13.43 16.46
C ASP A 56 -1.48 -14.40 17.13
N ILE A 57 -0.19 -14.01 17.23
CA ILE A 57 0.82 -14.80 17.97
C ILE A 57 0.44 -14.89 19.45
N THR A 58 -0.05 -13.78 20.04
CA THR A 58 -0.45 -13.72 21.46
C THR A 58 -1.72 -14.52 21.71
N SER A 59 -2.68 -14.47 20.78
CA SER A 59 -3.99 -15.12 20.89
C SER A 59 -4.02 -16.57 20.39
N LYS A 60 -2.95 -17.06 19.76
CA LYS A 60 -2.84 -18.39 19.10
C LYS A 60 -3.92 -18.67 18.04
N ASN A 61 -4.55 -17.62 17.51
CA ASN A 61 -5.54 -17.71 16.44
C ASN A 61 -4.92 -17.11 15.17
N TYR A 62 -4.63 -17.96 14.18
CA TYR A 62 -3.96 -17.52 12.96
C TYR A 62 -4.96 -17.18 11.85
N HIS A 63 -5.05 -15.90 11.49
CA HIS A 63 -5.90 -15.43 10.40
C HIS A 63 -5.14 -15.43 9.06
N ILE A 64 -4.79 -16.63 8.56
CA ILE A 64 -3.99 -16.83 7.34
C ILE A 64 -4.51 -16.04 6.11
N PRO A 65 -5.83 -15.99 5.81
CA PRO A 65 -6.35 -15.22 4.67
C PRO A 65 -6.04 -13.72 4.79
N LEU A 66 -6.00 -13.22 6.01
CA LEU A 66 -5.72 -11.83 6.32
C LEU A 66 -4.23 -11.52 6.07
N TYR A 67 -3.31 -12.40 6.44
CA TYR A 67 -1.90 -12.20 6.14
C TYR A 67 -1.61 -12.15 4.65
N PHE A 68 -2.24 -13.06 3.89
CA PHE A 68 -2.08 -13.07 2.44
C PHE A 68 -2.58 -11.76 1.82
N ASN A 69 -3.69 -11.22 2.33
CA ASN A 69 -4.27 -9.96 1.90
C ASN A 69 -3.29 -8.77 2.07
N TYR A 70 -2.81 -8.56 3.30
CA TYR A 70 -1.87 -7.49 3.61
C TYR A 70 -0.56 -7.66 2.85
N LEU A 71 -0.03 -8.89 2.75
CA LEU A 71 1.19 -9.15 1.99
C LEU A 71 1.00 -8.85 0.50
N PHE A 72 -0.12 -9.26 -0.08
CA PHE A 72 -0.44 -8.98 -1.48
C PHE A 72 -0.60 -7.48 -1.73
N ASN A 73 -1.30 -6.75 -0.86
CA ASN A 73 -1.42 -5.30 -0.93
C ASN A 73 -0.06 -4.60 -0.85
N LEU A 74 0.82 -5.07 0.04
CA LEU A 74 2.14 -4.50 0.21
C LEU A 74 3.00 -4.66 -1.05
N LEU A 75 2.89 -5.80 -1.75
CA LEU A 75 3.54 -6.02 -3.05
C LEU A 75 3.00 -5.08 -4.14
N LEU A 76 1.67 -4.93 -4.22
CA LEU A 76 1.02 -4.01 -5.16
C LEU A 76 1.41 -2.55 -4.89
N LEU A 77 1.46 -2.17 -3.62
CA LEU A 77 1.83 -0.83 -3.20
C LEU A 77 3.30 -0.54 -3.46
N PHE A 78 4.18 -1.53 -3.26
CA PHE A 78 5.58 -1.44 -3.65
C PHE A 78 5.72 -1.18 -5.16
N TYR A 79 4.93 -1.88 -5.99
CA TYR A 79 4.88 -1.60 -7.43
C TYR A 79 4.40 -0.16 -7.72
N LEU A 80 3.37 0.35 -7.02
CA LEU A 80 2.90 1.73 -7.22
C LEU A 80 3.96 2.77 -6.84
N ILE A 81 4.68 2.55 -5.75
CA ILE A 81 5.80 3.40 -5.32
C ILE A 81 6.91 3.36 -6.38
N TYR A 82 7.29 2.17 -6.83
CA TYR A 82 8.27 2.01 -7.91
C TYR A 82 7.84 2.71 -9.21
N ALA A 83 6.58 2.53 -9.62
CA ALA A 83 6.00 3.19 -10.79
C ALA A 83 5.96 4.72 -10.60
N LYS A 84 5.73 5.20 -9.37
CA LYS A 84 5.80 6.63 -9.05
C LYS A 84 7.21 7.16 -9.25
N TYR A 85 8.26 6.48 -8.81
CA TYR A 85 9.62 6.98 -9.06
C TYR A 85 10.09 6.80 -10.51
N THR A 86 9.54 5.83 -11.25
CA THR A 86 9.95 5.53 -12.64
C THR A 86 9.21 6.38 -13.67
N TYR A 87 7.90 6.55 -13.52
CA TYR A 87 7.04 7.21 -14.50
C TYR A 87 6.75 8.68 -14.16
N ASN A 88 7.17 9.16 -13.00
CA ASN A 88 6.90 10.54 -12.63
C ASN A 88 7.74 11.49 -13.48
N SER A 89 7.04 12.27 -14.30
CA SER A 89 7.63 13.27 -15.18
C SER A 89 8.05 14.54 -14.43
N LYS A 90 7.50 14.75 -13.22
CA LYS A 90 7.81 15.91 -12.36
C LYS A 90 8.70 15.48 -11.19
N PRO A 91 9.66 16.31 -10.76
CA PRO A 91 10.47 15.99 -9.59
C PRO A 91 9.56 15.82 -8.37
N THR A 92 9.60 14.62 -7.82
CA THR A 92 8.90 14.19 -6.62
C THR A 92 9.22 15.11 -5.43
N GLY A 93 8.33 15.28 -4.45
CA GLY A 93 8.55 16.18 -3.31
C GLY A 93 9.81 15.81 -2.51
N LEU A 94 10.02 14.50 -2.32
CA LEU A 94 11.25 13.96 -1.74
C LEU A 94 12.49 14.25 -2.59
N ALA A 95 12.37 14.17 -3.93
CA ALA A 95 13.47 14.46 -4.85
C ALA A 95 13.86 15.95 -4.84
N LEU A 96 12.88 16.85 -4.72
CA LEU A 96 13.11 18.29 -4.52
C LEU A 96 13.77 18.56 -3.16
N LEU A 97 13.33 17.88 -2.10
CA LEU A 97 13.92 17.99 -0.78
C LEU A 97 15.39 17.53 -0.79
N PHE A 98 15.69 16.38 -1.40
CA PHE A 98 17.06 15.90 -1.58
C PHE A 98 17.91 16.82 -2.46
N GLN A 99 17.35 17.40 -3.52
CA GLN A 99 18.04 18.44 -4.29
C GLN A 99 18.37 19.67 -3.44
N LYS A 100 17.45 20.09 -2.57
CA LYS A 100 17.64 21.25 -1.69
C LYS A 100 18.63 20.98 -0.56
N ILE A 101 18.71 19.75 -0.05
CA ILE A 101 19.70 19.36 0.98
C ILE A 101 21.10 19.22 0.38
N ARG A 102 21.21 18.83 -0.90
CA ARG A 102 22.49 18.63 -1.60
C ARG A 102 23.09 19.93 -2.16
N LYS A 103 22.37 21.05 -2.09
CA LYS A 103 22.78 22.36 -2.60
C LYS A 103 23.11 23.30 -1.45
#